data_AF-A0A7X8ZAP9-F1
#
_entry.id   AF-A0A7X8ZAP9-F1
#
_cell.length_a   1.000
_cell.length_b   1.000
_cell.length_c   1.000
_cell.angle_alpha   90.00
_cell.angle_beta   90.00
_cell.angle_gamma   90.00
#
_symmetry.space_group_name_H-M   'P 1'
#
loop_
_entity.id
_entity.type
_entity.pdbx_description
1 polymer ?
#
loop_
_entity_poly.entity_id
_entity_poly.type
_entity_poly.pdbx_seq_one_letter_code
_entity_poly.pdbx_strand_id
1 'polypeptide(L)'
;MKFYIASRLENAEQVRCLAKILKMWGWEHTYDWTIHGSVQSEGEARIREVAHREMKGVSEADVVIVLLPGGRGTHVELGAAIALGKPVFIYALTDELLMLDNRTCAFYWHDNITRITGDLFNLHVALFSFFTKPCDKYF
;
A
#
# COMPACT_ATOMS: atom_id res chain seq x y z
N MET A 1 3.29 -13.37 -5.93
CA MET A 1 2.36 -12.70 -5.02
C MET A 1 1.71 -11.54 -5.76
N LYS A 2 0.49 -11.19 -5.38
CA LYS A 2 -0.24 -10.03 -5.85
C LYS A 2 -0.08 -8.89 -4.85
N PHE A 3 0.20 -7.67 -5.32
CA PHE A 3 0.37 -6.51 -4.45
C PHE A 3 -0.44 -5.33 -4.94
N TYR A 4 -0.78 -4.45 -4.00
CA TYR A 4 -1.36 -3.13 -4.25
C TYR A 4 -0.56 -2.07 -3.51
N ILE A 5 -0.32 -0.91 -4.14
CA ILE A 5 0.38 0.22 -3.51
C ILE A 5 -0.55 1.42 -3.38
N ALA A 6 -0.96 1.69 -2.14
CA ALA A 6 -1.76 2.85 -1.76
C ALA A 6 -0.85 4.04 -1.44
N SER A 7 -1.11 5.21 -2.02
CA SER A 7 -0.36 6.44 -1.69
C SER A 7 -1.09 7.68 -2.22
N ARG A 8 -0.64 8.88 -1.82
CA ARG A 8 -1.04 10.12 -2.48
C ARG A 8 -0.42 10.25 -3.88
N LEU A 9 -1.04 11.07 -4.73
CA LEU A 9 -0.65 11.28 -6.14
C LEU A 9 0.79 11.78 -6.29
N GLU A 10 1.24 12.64 -5.39
CA GLU A 10 2.58 13.24 -5.40
C GLU A 10 3.69 12.19 -5.25
N ASN A 11 3.37 11.02 -4.69
CA ASN A 11 4.33 9.93 -4.52
C ASN A 11 4.30 8.94 -5.72
N ALA A 12 3.63 9.26 -6.83
CA ALA A 12 3.46 8.32 -7.95
C ALA A 12 4.79 7.81 -8.53
N GLU A 13 5.86 8.62 -8.51
CA GLU A 13 7.18 8.16 -8.93
C GLU A 13 7.73 7.07 -7.98
N GLN A 14 7.61 7.28 -6.67
CA GLN A 14 8.04 6.30 -5.67
C GLN A 14 7.25 5.00 -5.79
N VAL A 15 5.93 5.10 -6.04
CA VAL A 15 5.07 3.95 -6.33
C VAL A 15 5.56 3.18 -7.56
N ARG A 16 5.85 3.87 -8.67
CA ARG A 16 6.37 3.23 -9.89
C ARG A 16 7.72 2.56 -9.67
N CYS A 17 8.63 3.21 -8.94
CA CYS A 17 9.93 2.63 -8.60
C CYS A 17 9.79 1.35 -7.78
N LEU A 18 8.98 1.37 -6.71
CA LEU A 18 8.72 0.19 -5.90
C LEU A 18 8.01 -0.91 -6.72
N ALA A 19 6.97 -0.56 -7.48
CA ALA A 19 6.26 -1.52 -8.32
C ALA A 19 7.18 -2.20 -9.34
N LYS A 20 8.15 -1.48 -9.92
CA LYS A 20 9.15 -2.07 -10.82
C LYS A 20 10.00 -3.12 -10.12
N ILE A 21 10.47 -2.84 -8.90
CA ILE A 21 11.26 -3.77 -8.09
C ILE A 21 10.43 -5.03 -7.76
N LEU A 22 9.19 -4.85 -7.29
CA LEU A 22 8.31 -5.98 -6.96
C LEU A 22 7.97 -6.83 -8.20
N LYS A 23 7.72 -6.20 -9.35
CA LYS A 23 7.53 -6.90 -10.63
C LYS A 23 8.79 -7.68 -11.05
N MET A 24 9.99 -7.16 -10.77
CA MET A 24 11.26 -7.90 -11.00
C MET A 24 11.39 -9.14 -10.09
N TRP A 25 10.74 -9.16 -8.92
CA TRP A 25 10.62 -10.35 -8.08
C TRP A 25 9.53 -11.33 -8.55
N GLY A 26 8.89 -11.06 -9.69
CA GLY A 26 7.80 -11.88 -10.23
C GLY A 26 6.45 -11.61 -9.57
N TRP A 27 6.27 -10.49 -8.88
CA TRP A 27 4.99 -10.11 -8.30
C TRP A 27 4.10 -9.39 -9.30
N GLU A 28 2.79 -9.48 -9.10
CA GLU A 28 1.76 -8.88 -9.95
C GLU A 28 1.13 -7.67 -9.26
N HIS A 29 1.11 -6.52 -9.95
CA HIS A 29 0.46 -5.30 -9.46
C HIS A 29 -1.03 -5.38 -9.81
N THR A 30 -1.89 -5.52 -8.80
CA THR A 30 -3.34 -5.77 -9.02
C THR A 30 -4.05 -4.60 -9.67
N TYR A 31 -3.63 -3.37 -9.36
CA TYR A 31 -4.10 -2.17 -10.02
C TYR A 31 -3.06 -1.05 -9.94
N ASP A 32 -2.71 -0.47 -11.09
CA ASP A 32 -1.71 0.59 -11.19
C ASP A 32 -2.38 1.95 -11.46
N TRP A 33 -2.78 2.63 -10.38
CA TRP A 33 -3.42 3.94 -10.47
C TRP A 33 -2.50 5.02 -11.04
N THR A 34 -1.19 4.81 -11.01
CA THR A 34 -0.20 5.81 -11.48
C THR A 34 -0.24 5.99 -12.99
N ILE A 35 -0.91 5.10 -13.73
CA ILE A 35 -1.10 5.18 -15.17
C ILE A 35 -2.06 6.31 -15.55
N HIS A 36 -3.08 6.59 -14.73
CA HIS A 36 -4.06 7.64 -14.99
C HIS A 36 -3.91 8.86 -14.08
N GLY A 37 -3.34 8.71 -12.88
CA GLY A 37 -3.20 9.83 -11.95
C GLY A 37 -4.55 10.35 -11.45
N SER A 38 -4.70 11.68 -11.32
CA SER A 38 -5.93 12.29 -10.80
C SER A 38 -7.08 12.19 -11.79
N VAL A 39 -8.23 11.71 -11.32
CA VAL A 39 -9.47 11.59 -12.12
C VAL A 39 -10.59 12.53 -11.64
N GLN A 40 -10.30 13.45 -10.71
CA GLN A 40 -11.31 14.27 -10.01
C GLN A 40 -12.11 15.21 -10.94
N SER A 41 -11.55 15.54 -12.11
CA SER A 41 -12.21 16.37 -13.13
C SER A 41 -12.72 15.58 -14.33
N GLU A 42 -12.65 14.24 -14.31
CA GLU A 42 -13.02 13.38 -15.46
C GLU A 42 -14.51 12.98 -15.46
N GLY A 43 -15.31 13.53 -14.54
CA GLY A 43 -16.74 13.27 -14.44
C GLY A 43 -17.11 12.04 -13.61
N GLU A 44 -18.38 11.98 -13.20
CA GLU A 44 -18.88 11.04 -12.20
C GLU A 44 -18.67 9.56 -12.59
N ALA A 45 -18.95 9.20 -13.84
CA ALA A 45 -18.82 7.82 -14.31
C ALA A 45 -17.39 7.30 -14.19
N ARG A 46 -16.41 8.15 -14.51
CA ARG A 46 -14.99 7.82 -14.46
C ARG A 46 -14.44 7.79 -13.04
N ILE A 47 -14.84 8.74 -12.20
CA ILE A 47 -14.53 8.72 -10.76
C ILE A 47 -15.06 7.44 -10.12
N ARG A 48 -16.30 7.05 -10.44
CA ARG A 48 -16.91 5.82 -9.96
C ARG A 48 -16.14 4.59 -10.44
N GLU A 49 -15.81 4.50 -11.72
CA GLU A 49 -15.03 3.40 -12.29
C GLU A 49 -13.71 3.20 -11.53
N VAL A 50 -12.95 4.29 -11.36
CA VAL A 50 -11.64 4.25 -10.69
C VAL A 50 -11.77 3.81 -9.24
N ALA A 51 -12.76 4.33 -8.50
CA ALA A 51 -13.01 3.90 -7.13
C ALA A 51 -13.30 2.38 -7.04
N HIS A 52 -14.06 1.82 -7.98
CA HIS A 52 -14.30 0.36 -8.01
C HIS A 52 -13.02 -0.42 -8.33
N ARG A 53 -12.16 0.10 -9.21
CA ARG A 53 -10.89 -0.54 -9.57
C ARG A 53 -9.88 -0.50 -8.44
N GLU A 54 -9.76 0.60 -7.72
CA GLU A 54 -8.89 0.71 -6.53
C GLU A 54 -9.31 -0.28 -5.45
N MET A 55 -10.62 -0.32 -5.12
CA MET A 55 -11.16 -1.29 -4.16
C MET A 55 -10.95 -2.74 -4.60
N LYS A 56 -11.14 -3.03 -5.90
CA LYS A 56 -10.87 -4.36 -6.46
C LYS A 56 -9.38 -4.70 -6.35
N GLY A 57 -8.49 -3.77 -6.68
CA GLY A 57 -7.05 -3.92 -6.57
C GLY A 57 -6.60 -4.27 -5.15
N VAL A 58 -7.15 -3.60 -4.14
CA VAL A 58 -6.92 -3.93 -2.72
C VAL A 58 -7.42 -5.34 -2.40
N SER A 59 -8.63 -5.69 -2.83
CA SER A 59 -9.25 -6.98 -2.50
C SER A 59 -8.51 -8.18 -3.10
N GLU A 60 -8.00 -8.03 -4.32
CA GLU A 60 -7.29 -9.07 -5.07
C GLU A 60 -5.81 -9.20 -4.67
N ALA A 61 -5.27 -8.24 -3.90
CA ALA A 61 -3.88 -8.28 -3.46
C ALA A 61 -3.67 -9.29 -2.32
N ASP A 62 -2.53 -9.96 -2.32
CA ASP A 62 -2.06 -10.79 -1.21
C ASP A 62 -1.45 -9.91 -0.10
N VAL A 63 -0.90 -8.74 -0.47
CA VAL A 63 -0.28 -7.76 0.43
C VAL A 63 -0.56 -6.34 -0.04
N VAL A 64 -0.83 -5.44 0.90
CA VAL A 64 -1.03 -4.01 0.63
C VAL A 64 0.14 -3.22 1.18
N ILE A 65 0.65 -2.30 0.38
CA ILE A 65 1.75 -1.42 0.76
C ILE A 65 1.25 0.01 0.75
N VAL A 66 1.45 0.74 1.83
CA VAL A 66 1.05 2.13 1.97
C VAL A 66 2.30 2.99 2.06
N LEU A 67 2.44 3.95 1.13
CA LEU A 67 3.53 4.93 1.18
C LEU A 67 3.01 6.24 1.76
N LEU A 68 3.58 6.66 2.89
CA LEU A 68 3.22 7.89 3.57
C LEU A 68 4.14 9.05 3.15
N PRO A 69 3.64 10.30 3.17
CA PRO A 69 2.28 10.69 3.56
C PRO A 69 1.21 10.25 2.54
N GLY A 70 0.09 9.74 3.05
CA GLY A 70 -1.05 9.27 2.25
C GLY A 70 -2.14 10.34 2.07
N GLY A 71 -2.99 10.16 1.06
CA GLY A 71 -4.17 11.01 0.82
C GLY A 71 -5.45 10.42 1.43
N ARG A 72 -6.61 11.04 1.17
CA ARG A 72 -7.92 10.51 1.62
C ARG A 72 -8.20 9.11 1.07
N GLY A 73 -7.98 8.90 -0.24
CA GLY A 73 -8.15 7.59 -0.89
C GLY A 73 -7.25 6.51 -0.27
N THR A 74 -5.98 6.85 -0.02
CA THR A 74 -5.01 5.96 0.66
C THR A 74 -5.53 5.39 1.98
N HIS A 75 -6.24 6.21 2.77
CA HIS A 75 -6.78 5.76 4.06
C HIS A 75 -8.04 4.90 3.91
N VAL A 76 -8.83 5.11 2.85
CA VAL A 76 -9.94 4.21 2.49
C VAL A 76 -9.40 2.85 2.08
N GLU A 77 -8.35 2.82 1.25
CA GLU A 77 -7.67 1.60 0.81
C GLU A 77 -7.02 0.86 1.99
N LEU A 78 -6.37 1.58 2.91
CA LEU A 78 -5.85 1.03 4.16
C LEU A 78 -6.97 0.40 4.99
N GLY A 79 -8.09 1.12 5.19
CA GLY A 79 -9.23 0.61 5.93
C GLY A 79 -9.82 -0.67 5.30
N ALA A 80 -9.92 -0.71 3.97
CA ALA A 80 -10.37 -1.89 3.24
C ALA A 80 -9.42 -3.09 3.41
N ALA A 81 -8.10 -2.84 3.34
CA ALA A 81 -7.09 -3.87 3.56
C ALA A 81 -7.18 -4.47 4.98
N ILE A 82 -7.32 -3.60 6.00
CA ILE A 82 -7.52 -4.00 7.39
C ILE A 82 -8.79 -4.85 7.53
N ALA A 83 -9.92 -4.37 7.01
CA ALA A 83 -11.21 -5.07 7.09
C ALA A 83 -11.19 -6.45 6.42
N LEU A 84 -10.39 -6.61 5.37
CA LEU A 84 -10.20 -7.88 4.66
C LEU A 84 -9.11 -8.77 5.29
N GLY A 85 -8.53 -8.37 6.42
CA GLY A 85 -7.48 -9.15 7.09
C GLY A 85 -6.17 -9.25 6.30
N LYS A 86 -5.93 -8.34 5.35
CA LYS A 86 -4.73 -8.37 4.53
C LYS A 86 -3.50 -7.95 5.34
N PRO A 87 -2.33 -8.57 5.13
CA PRO A 87 -1.06 -8.02 5.59
C PRO A 87 -0.82 -6.64 4.98
N VAL A 88 -0.49 -5.65 5.82
CA VAL A 88 -0.21 -4.29 5.37
C VAL A 88 1.19 -3.87 5.79
N PHE A 89 1.94 -3.28 4.86
CA PHE A 89 3.19 -2.58 5.16
C PHE A 89 2.98 -1.09 5.01
N ILE A 90 3.15 -0.34 6.10
CA ILE A 90 3.19 1.13 6.06
C ILE A 90 4.64 1.57 6.03
N TYR A 91 5.01 2.40 5.07
CA TYR A 91 6.31 3.02 4.95
C TYR A 91 6.21 4.54 5.08
N ALA A 92 7.08 5.14 5.89
CA ALA A 92 7.30 6.57 5.97
C ALA A 92 8.81 6.86 6.01
N LEU A 93 9.26 7.98 5.42
CA LEU A 93 10.68 8.33 5.47
C LEU A 93 11.15 8.64 6.90
N THR A 94 10.31 9.31 7.68
CA THR A 94 10.54 9.64 9.09
C THR A 94 9.46 9.00 9.97
N ASP A 95 9.69 8.97 11.27
CA ASP A 95 8.73 8.48 12.27
C ASP A 95 7.68 9.52 12.65
N GLU A 96 7.71 10.73 12.08
CA GLU A 96 6.85 11.86 12.45
C GLU A 96 5.34 11.50 12.43
N LEU A 97 4.90 10.79 11.39
CA LEU A 97 3.51 10.35 11.21
C LEU A 97 3.14 9.12 12.06
N LEU A 98 4.13 8.53 12.75
CA LEU A 98 3.98 7.41 13.66
C LEU A 98 4.25 7.82 15.12
N MET A 99 4.41 9.12 15.40
CA MET A 99 4.50 9.61 16.77
C MET A 99 3.14 9.44 17.48
N LEU A 100 3.15 8.99 18.74
CA LEU A 100 1.95 8.74 19.55
C LEU A 100 1.29 10.04 20.05
N ASP A 101 0.92 10.91 19.10
CA ASP A 101 0.22 12.17 19.33
C ASP A 101 -0.83 12.40 18.23
N ASN A 102 -1.30 13.64 18.07
CA ASN A 102 -2.34 13.99 17.11
C ASN A 102 -1.92 13.83 15.63
N ARG A 103 -0.66 13.51 15.33
CA ARG A 103 -0.16 13.28 13.98
C ARG A 103 -0.39 11.85 13.50
N THR A 104 -0.41 10.86 14.40
CA THR A 104 -0.63 9.47 14.00
C THR A 104 -2.10 9.20 13.70
N CYS A 105 -2.34 8.37 12.69
CA CYS A 105 -3.63 7.71 12.52
C CYS A 105 -3.68 6.48 13.43
N ALA A 106 -4.78 6.29 14.18
CA ALA A 106 -4.97 5.10 15.02
C ALA A 106 -4.88 3.81 14.19
N PHE A 107 -5.36 3.83 12.94
CA PHE A 107 -5.32 2.67 12.06
C PHE A 107 -3.90 2.21 11.70
N TYR A 108 -2.86 3.05 11.82
CA TYR A 108 -1.46 2.63 11.60
C TYR A 108 -0.97 1.61 12.63
N TRP A 109 -1.70 1.44 13.74
CA TRP A 109 -1.34 0.59 14.88
C TRP A 109 -2.14 -0.71 14.93
N HIS A 110 -2.93 -1.02 13.90
CA HIS A 110 -3.65 -2.29 13.81
C HIS A 110 -2.68 -3.48 13.71
N ASP A 111 -3.00 -4.63 14.31
CA ASP A 111 -2.09 -5.79 14.42
C ASP A 111 -1.61 -6.34 13.07
N ASN A 112 -2.42 -6.19 12.03
CA ASN A 112 -2.08 -6.60 10.67
C ASN A 112 -1.08 -5.66 9.96
N ILE A 113 -0.57 -4.64 10.66
CA ILE A 113 0.32 -3.61 10.10
C ILE A 113 1.75 -3.77 10.56
N THR A 114 2.64 -3.96 9.59
CA THR A 114 4.09 -3.76 9.76
C THR A 114 4.45 -2.33 9.40
N ARG A 115 4.99 -1.58 10.36
CA ARG A 115 5.44 -0.19 10.18
C ARG A 115 6.93 -0.15 9.89
N ILE A 116 7.34 0.57 8.87
CA ILE A 116 8.73 0.72 8.43
C ILE A 116 9.05 2.20 8.30
N THR A 117 10.18 2.62 8.88
CA THR A 117 10.70 3.98 8.75
C THR A 117 12.13 4.01 8.24
N GLY A 118 12.58 5.20 7.83
CA GLY A 118 13.94 5.42 7.34
C GLY A 118 14.07 5.13 5.85
N ASP A 119 15.16 4.47 5.47
CA ASP A 119 15.49 4.22 4.07
C ASP A 119 14.51 3.23 3.41
N LEU A 120 14.20 3.43 2.13
CA LEU A 120 13.36 2.53 1.33
C LEU A 120 13.92 1.10 1.27
N PHE A 121 15.23 0.93 1.45
CA PHE A 121 15.88 -0.37 1.62
C PHE A 121 15.26 -1.18 2.77
N ASN A 122 14.86 -0.54 3.88
CA ASN A 122 14.20 -1.23 4.99
C ASN A 122 12.86 -1.83 4.55
N LEU A 123 12.11 -1.13 3.69
CA LEU A 123 10.87 -1.64 3.12
C LEU A 123 11.15 -2.84 2.22
N HIS A 124 12.19 -2.78 1.38
CA HIS A 124 12.57 -3.92 0.55
C HIS A 124 12.94 -5.15 1.39
N VAL A 125 13.74 -4.99 2.44
CA VAL A 125 14.12 -6.09 3.33
C VAL A 125 12.89 -6.71 4.00
N ALA A 126 11.96 -5.88 4.47
CA ALA A 126 10.75 -6.35 5.11
C ALA A 126 9.84 -7.13 4.14
N LEU A 127 9.64 -6.60 2.91
CA LEU A 127 8.84 -7.25 1.87
C LEU A 127 9.49 -8.53 1.36
N PHE A 128 10.81 -8.55 1.19
CA PHE A 128 11.54 -9.76 0.79
C PHE A 128 11.45 -10.83 1.87
N SER A 129 11.61 -10.46 3.14
CA SER A 129 11.45 -11.39 4.26
C SER A 129 10.04 -11.97 4.32
N PHE A 130 9.01 -11.14 4.08
CA PHE A 130 7.62 -11.60 3.96
C PHE A 130 7.43 -12.56 2.78
N PHE A 131 8.06 -12.29 1.64
CA PHE A 131 8.03 -13.15 0.47
C PHE A 131 8.65 -14.53 0.71
N THR A 132 9.80 -14.56 1.37
CA THR A 132 10.63 -15.77 1.51
C THR A 132 10.38 -16.52 2.81
N LYS A 133 9.52 -16.01 3.70
CA LYS A 133 9.13 -16.74 4.91
C LYS A 133 8.61 -18.12 4.48
N PRO A 134 9.21 -19.22 4.98
CA PRO A 134 8.67 -20.53 4.75
C PRO A 134 7.20 -20.50 5.17
N CYS A 135 6.33 -20.97 4.29
CA CYS A 135 4.99 -21.33 4.73
C CYS A 135 5.23 -22.46 5.73
N ASP A 136 5.13 -22.18 7.03
CA ASP A 136 5.11 -23.20 8.08
C ASP A 136 3.85 -24.05 7.86
N LYS A 137 3.92 -24.92 6.85
CA LYS A 137 3.23 -26.19 6.87
C LYS A 137 3.93 -26.99 7.97
N TYR A 138 3.17 -27.66 8.83
CA TYR A 138 3.58 -28.26 10.11
C TYR A 138 3.58 -27.19 11.23
N PHE A 139 2.59 -27.13 12.12
CA PHE A 139 1.97 -28.19 12.93
C PHE A 139 0.46 -28.06 13.06
#